data_AF-A0A1A7XD05-F1
#
_entry.id   AF-A0A1A7XD05-F1
#
_cell.length_a   1.000
_cell.length_b   1.000
_cell.length_c   1.000
_cell.angle_alpha   90.00
_cell.angle_beta   90.00
_cell.angle_gamma   90.00
#
_symmetry.space_group_name_H-M   'P 1'
#
loop_
_entity.id
_entity.type
_entity.pdbx_description
1 polymer ?
#
loop_
_entity_poly.entity_id
_entity_poly.type
_entity_poly.pdbx_seq_one_letter_code
_entity_poly.pdbx_strand_id
1 'polypeptide(L)'
;AAATLQIPQLLKMCMDFLLAELNVQTCVYVWNIAAAYGLRPVCDAARRFVLENFVQFAATPLFTQLTLEQISAFLQDDSLLLPSEVTAFQLAMKWLDFDASRQPHAAELLSHVRFETIP
;
A
#
# COMPACT_ATOMS: atom_id res chain seq x y z
N ALA A 1 19.74 -31.60 26.18
CA ALA A 1 19.97 -31.17 24.79
C ALA A 1 18.88 -30.18 24.40
N ALA A 2 19.18 -28.88 24.32
CA ALA A 2 18.19 -27.81 24.12
C ALA A 2 18.75 -26.72 23.17
N ALA A 3 19.47 -27.14 22.13
CA ALA A 3 20.25 -26.25 21.26
C ALA A 3 19.91 -26.43 19.78
N THR A 4 18.67 -26.80 19.47
CA THR A 4 18.13 -26.73 18.11
C THR A 4 17.06 -25.65 18.11
N LEU A 5 17.57 -24.41 18.07
CA LEU A 5 16.88 -23.16 17.84
C LEU A 5 15.45 -23.29 17.29
N GLN A 6 14.48 -22.91 18.12
CA GLN A 6 13.06 -22.71 17.78
C GLN A 6 12.83 -21.49 16.87
N ILE A 7 13.73 -21.26 15.90
CA ILE A 7 13.67 -20.17 14.93
C ILE A 7 12.32 -20.13 14.18
N PRO A 8 11.72 -21.25 13.74
CA PRO A 8 10.43 -21.21 13.05
C PRO A 8 9.28 -20.69 13.94
N GLN A 9 9.32 -21.03 15.24
CA GLN A 9 8.22 -20.73 16.16
C GLN A 9 8.27 -19.27 16.63
N LEU A 10 9.48 -18.75 16.89
CA LEU A 10 9.67 -17.32 17.16
C LEU A 10 9.32 -16.46 15.94
N LEU A 11 9.72 -16.88 14.73
CA LEU A 11 9.40 -16.17 13.50
C LEU A 11 7.90 -16.15 13.24
N LYS A 12 7.19 -17.25 13.54
CA LYS A 12 5.72 -17.29 13.49
C LYS A 12 5.09 -16.28 14.47
N MET A 13 5.54 -16.24 15.73
CA MET A 13 5.03 -15.28 16.70
C MET A 13 5.26 -13.83 16.27
N CYS A 14 6.42 -13.52 15.68
CA CYS A 14 6.69 -12.20 15.13
C CYS A 14 5.75 -11.85 13.97
N MET A 15 5.49 -12.79 13.06
CA MET A 15 4.53 -12.59 11.98
C MET A 15 3.11 -12.38 12.52
N ASP A 16 2.67 -13.20 13.46
CA ASP A 16 1.34 -13.08 14.09
C ASP A 16 1.17 -11.72 14.79
N PHE A 17 2.22 -11.24 15.48
CA PHE A 17 2.23 -9.91 16.09
C PHE A 17 2.11 -8.79 15.05
N LEU A 18 2.93 -8.83 13.98
CA LEU A 18 2.88 -7.84 12.92
C LEU A 18 1.53 -7.82 12.19
N LEU A 19 0.91 -8.98 12.01
CA LEU A 19 -0.42 -9.10 11.42
C LEU A 19 -1.51 -8.56 12.36
N ALA A 20 -1.39 -8.76 13.67
CA ALA A 20 -2.33 -8.21 14.65
C ALA A 20 -2.28 -6.67 14.72
N GLU A 21 -1.10 -6.09 14.49
CA GLU A 21 -0.91 -4.64 14.44
C GLU A 21 -1.28 -4.02 13.08
N LEU A 22 -1.64 -4.81 12.06
CA LEU A 22 -1.91 -4.32 10.71
C LEU A 22 -3.20 -3.51 10.64
N ASN A 23 -3.07 -2.20 10.43
CA ASN A 23 -4.18 -1.28 10.20
C ASN A 23 -3.73 -0.12 9.28
N VAL A 24 -4.64 0.78 8.90
CA VAL A 24 -4.35 1.87 7.94
C VAL A 24 -3.26 2.85 8.40
N GLN A 25 -2.99 2.96 9.69
CA GLN A 25 -1.93 3.83 10.24
C GLN A 25 -0.58 3.12 10.34
N THR A 26 -0.59 1.78 10.39
CA THR A 26 0.61 0.96 10.65
C THR A 26 1.03 0.14 9.43
N CYS A 27 0.21 0.03 8.38
CA CYS A 27 0.42 -0.88 7.25
C CYS A 27 1.76 -0.68 6.54
N VAL A 28 2.21 0.57 6.39
CA VAL A 28 3.52 0.89 5.80
C VAL A 28 4.68 0.47 6.72
N TYR A 29 4.52 0.66 8.03
CA TYR A 29 5.52 0.23 9.01
C TYR A 29 5.64 -1.29 9.06
N VAL A 30 4.50 -1.99 9.13
CA VAL A 30 4.41 -3.46 9.10
C VAL A 30 5.03 -3.99 7.81
N TRP A 31 4.72 -3.38 6.66
CA TRP A 31 5.33 -3.72 5.37
C TRP A 31 6.85 -3.57 5.40
N ASN A 32 7.35 -2.42 5.86
CA ASN A 32 8.78 -2.13 5.86
C ASN A 32 9.56 -3.09 6.75
N ILE A 33 9.02 -3.45 7.92
CA ILE A 33 9.61 -4.50 8.77
C ILE A 33 9.57 -5.83 8.04
N ALA A 34 8.43 -6.23 7.51
CA ALA A 34 8.29 -7.51 6.83
C ALA A 34 9.26 -7.63 5.65
N ALA A 35 9.43 -6.58 4.86
CA ALA A 35 10.38 -6.52 3.76
C ALA A 35 11.84 -6.62 4.25
N ALA A 36 12.20 -5.87 5.30
CA ALA A 36 13.55 -5.87 5.87
C ALA A 36 13.97 -7.26 6.42
N TYR A 37 13.02 -8.01 6.98
CA TYR A 37 13.26 -9.36 7.51
C TYR A 37 12.87 -10.50 6.56
N GLY A 38 12.44 -10.19 5.33
CA GLY A 38 12.05 -11.19 4.33
C GLY A 38 10.78 -11.99 4.66
N LEU A 39 9.88 -11.44 5.49
CA LEU A 39 8.63 -12.05 5.94
C LEU A 39 7.52 -11.93 4.86
N ARG A 40 7.70 -12.65 3.74
CA ARG A 40 6.80 -12.57 2.57
C ARG A 40 5.30 -12.68 2.90
N PRO A 41 4.84 -13.60 3.77
CA PRO A 41 3.40 -13.69 4.10
C PRO A 41 2.83 -12.41 4.70
N VAL A 42 3.64 -11.70 5.50
CA VAL A 42 3.24 -10.42 6.12
C VAL A 42 3.26 -9.30 5.08
N CYS A 43 4.24 -9.29 4.16
CA CYS A 43 4.22 -8.37 3.03
C CYS A 43 2.94 -8.56 2.21
N ASP A 44 2.62 -9.78 1.80
CA ASP A 44 1.44 -10.07 0.97
C ASP A 44 0.14 -9.67 1.68
N ALA A 45 0.04 -9.91 2.99
CA ALA A 45 -1.07 -9.48 3.81
C ALA A 45 -1.18 -7.95 3.89
N ALA A 46 -0.07 -7.25 4.13
CA ALA A 46 -0.05 -5.79 4.15
C ALA A 46 -0.39 -5.19 2.77
N ARG A 47 0.04 -5.81 1.66
CA ARG A 47 -0.33 -5.39 0.29
C ARG A 47 -1.83 -5.41 0.13
N ARG A 48 -2.41 -6.57 0.42
CA ARG A 48 -3.82 -6.86 0.24
C ARG A 48 -4.66 -5.94 1.12
N PHE A 49 -4.24 -5.75 2.36
CA PHE A 49 -4.90 -4.84 3.29
C PHE A 49 -4.94 -3.41 2.73
N VAL A 50 -3.84 -2.90 2.18
CA VAL A 50 -3.80 -1.56 1.57
C VAL A 50 -4.68 -1.48 0.32
N LEU A 51 -4.67 -2.50 -0.53
CA LEU A 51 -5.52 -2.55 -1.73
C LEU A 51 -7.02 -2.54 -1.39
N GLU A 52 -7.41 -3.27 -0.34
CA GLU A 52 -8.80 -3.36 0.13
C GLU A 52 -9.26 -2.10 0.87
N ASN A 53 -8.33 -1.38 1.52
CA ASN A 53 -8.63 -0.21 2.35
C ASN A 53 -8.01 1.08 1.77
N PHE A 54 -7.78 1.13 0.46
CA PHE A 54 -6.96 2.16 -0.15
C PHE A 54 -7.51 3.57 0.05
N VAL A 55 -8.84 3.73 0.00
CA VAL A 55 -9.51 5.02 0.26
C VAL A 55 -9.25 5.51 1.69
N GLN A 56 -9.27 4.61 2.67
CA GLN A 56 -8.99 4.96 4.07
C GLN A 56 -7.50 5.24 4.28
N PHE A 57 -6.63 4.42 3.67
CA PHE A 57 -5.19 4.64 3.64
C PHE A 57 -4.85 6.01 3.02
N ALA A 58 -5.55 6.40 1.96
CA ALA A 58 -5.37 7.69 1.30
C ALA A 58 -5.70 8.88 2.19
N ALA A 59 -6.49 8.71 3.25
CA ALA A 59 -6.76 9.75 4.23
C ALA A 59 -5.59 9.98 5.21
N THR A 60 -4.62 9.06 5.26
CA THR A 60 -3.48 9.14 6.17
C THR A 60 -2.32 9.98 5.59
N PRO A 61 -1.43 10.52 6.43
CA PRO A 61 -0.20 11.20 5.96
C PRO A 61 0.79 10.28 5.24
N LEU A 62 0.60 8.95 5.32
CA LEU A 62 1.46 7.99 4.65
C LEU A 62 1.22 7.97 3.14
N PHE A 63 -0.01 8.29 2.70
CA PHE A 63 -0.37 8.30 1.29
C PHE A 63 0.44 9.33 0.49
N THR A 64 0.66 10.52 1.06
CA THR A 64 1.41 11.58 0.38
C THR A 64 2.90 11.30 0.33
N GLN A 65 3.39 10.34 1.13
CA GLN A 65 4.79 9.88 1.13
C GLN A 65 5.06 8.80 0.07
N LEU A 66 4.03 8.28 -0.62
CA LEU A 66 4.23 7.34 -1.72
C LEU A 66 5.09 7.99 -2.82
N THR A 67 6.02 7.22 -3.36
CA THR A 67 6.72 7.58 -4.60
C THR A 67 5.79 7.40 -5.80
N LEU A 68 6.18 7.96 -6.95
CA LEU A 68 5.44 7.80 -8.20
C LEU A 68 5.24 6.32 -8.54
N GLU A 69 6.31 5.53 -8.45
CA GLU A 69 6.30 4.11 -8.77
C GLU A 69 5.32 3.34 -7.88
N GLN A 70 5.24 3.72 -6.59
CA GLN A 70 4.34 3.07 -5.64
C GLN A 70 2.88 3.40 -5.93
N ILE A 71 2.53 4.69 -6.12
CA ILE A 71 1.14 5.05 -6.42
C ILE A 71 0.70 4.52 -7.78
N SER A 72 1.56 4.57 -8.80
CA SER A 72 1.27 3.97 -10.11
C SER A 72 1.04 2.47 -9.99
N ALA A 73 1.85 1.75 -9.21
CA ALA A 73 1.65 0.32 -8.99
C ALA A 73 0.32 0.00 -8.29
N PHE A 74 -0.17 0.88 -7.41
CA PHE A 74 -1.50 0.71 -6.82
C PHE A 74 -2.61 0.96 -7.84
N LEU A 75 -2.56 2.05 -8.60
CA LEU A 75 -3.58 2.40 -9.59
C LEU A 75 -3.64 1.40 -10.77
N GLN A 76 -2.54 0.72 -11.07
CA GLN A 76 -2.49 -0.35 -12.08
C GLN A 76 -2.96 -1.71 -11.57
N ASP A 77 -3.14 -1.91 -10.27
CA ASP A 77 -3.54 -3.20 -9.70
C ASP A 77 -5.04 -3.43 -9.85
N ASP A 78 -5.44 -4.44 -10.61
CA ASP A 78 -6.85 -4.81 -10.80
C ASP A 78 -7.54 -5.27 -9.51
N SER A 79 -6.79 -5.58 -8.45
CA SER A 79 -7.31 -5.92 -7.12
C SER A 79 -7.56 -4.69 -6.25
N LEU A 80 -7.23 -3.48 -6.73
CA LEU A 80 -7.48 -2.23 -6.02
C LEU A 80 -8.98 -2.00 -5.89
N LEU A 81 -9.49 -1.99 -4.66
CA LEU A 81 -10.91 -1.79 -4.42
C LEU A 81 -11.22 -0.30 -4.29
N LEU A 82 -11.82 0.26 -5.34
CA LEU A 82 -12.33 1.62 -5.36
C LEU A 82 -13.84 1.65 -5.62
N PRO A 83 -14.58 2.62 -5.04
CA PRO A 83 -16.01 2.79 -5.31
C PRO A 83 -16.31 3.14 -6.77
N SER A 84 -15.39 3.84 -7.43
CA SER A 84 -15.49 4.27 -8.83
C SER A 84 -14.16 4.78 -9.35
N GLU A 85 -14.04 4.89 -10.67
CA GLU A 85 -12.89 5.49 -11.35
C GLU A 85 -12.78 7.01 -11.11
N VAL A 86 -13.89 7.66 -10.75
CA VAL A 86 -13.86 9.04 -10.20
C VAL A 86 -13.04 9.10 -8.91
N THR A 87 -13.12 8.06 -8.08
CA THR A 87 -12.31 7.99 -6.85
C THR A 87 -10.83 7.79 -7.20
N ALA A 88 -10.51 6.96 -8.19
CA ALA A 88 -9.13 6.78 -8.68
C ALA A 88 -8.53 8.11 -9.13
N PHE A 89 -9.29 8.87 -9.94
CA PHE A 89 -8.93 10.21 -10.38
C PHE A 89 -8.67 11.17 -9.20
N GLN A 90 -9.60 11.23 -8.25
CA GLN A 90 -9.47 12.11 -7.07
C GLN A 90 -8.24 11.77 -6.23
N LEU A 91 -7.93 10.48 -6.07
CA LEU A 91 -6.74 10.04 -5.34
C LEU A 91 -5.44 10.38 -6.08
N ALA A 92 -5.40 10.20 -7.40
CA ALA A 92 -4.27 10.62 -8.22
C ALA A 92 -4.04 12.14 -8.12
N MET A 93 -5.10 12.94 -8.28
CA MET A 93 -5.03 14.40 -8.11
C MET A 93 -4.56 14.79 -6.71
N LYS A 94 -5.10 14.17 -5.66
CA LYS A 94 -4.67 14.41 -4.28
C LYS A 94 -3.16 14.17 -4.09
N TRP A 95 -2.61 13.15 -4.74
CA TRP A 95 -1.17 12.87 -4.67
C TRP A 95 -0.33 13.88 -5.46
N LEU A 96 -0.81 14.31 -6.65
CA LEU A 96 -0.17 15.32 -7.49
C LEU A 96 -0.19 16.72 -6.85
N ASP A 97 -1.30 17.10 -6.23
CA ASP A 97 -1.49 18.42 -5.62
C ASP A 97 -0.71 18.60 -4.31
N PHE A 98 -0.22 17.51 -3.72
CA PHE A 98 0.60 17.56 -2.51
C PHE A 98 1.96 18.24 -2.74
N ASP A 99 2.54 18.09 -3.93
CA ASP A 99 3.83 18.70 -4.28
C ASP A 99 3.85 19.11 -5.74
N ALA A 100 4.09 20.40 -6.00
CA ALA A 100 4.17 20.96 -7.35
C ALA A 100 5.23 20.27 -8.23
N SER A 101 6.28 19.67 -7.63
CA SER A 101 7.29 18.90 -8.35
C SER A 101 6.72 17.65 -9.03
N ARG A 102 5.52 17.19 -8.64
CA ARG A 102 4.85 16.01 -9.19
C ARG A 102 4.03 16.28 -10.44
N GLN A 103 3.73 17.55 -10.73
CA GLN A 103 2.93 17.95 -11.89
C GLN A 103 3.45 17.43 -13.24
N PRO A 104 4.78 17.34 -13.50
CA PRO A 104 5.30 16.71 -14.71
C PRO A 104 4.88 15.24 -14.89
N HIS A 105 4.56 14.53 -13.81
CA HIS A 105 4.15 13.11 -13.82
C HIS A 105 2.64 12.92 -13.95
N ALA A 106 1.85 14.02 -14.05
CA ALA A 106 0.41 13.94 -14.10
C ALA A 106 -0.09 13.09 -15.28
N ALA A 107 0.49 13.26 -16.47
CA ALA A 107 0.10 12.49 -17.65
C ALA A 107 0.35 10.98 -17.47
N GLU A 108 1.49 10.62 -16.88
CA GLU A 108 1.84 9.23 -16.60
C GLU A 108 0.86 8.63 -15.58
N LEU A 109 0.69 9.30 -14.44
CA LEU A 109 -0.16 8.79 -13.36
C LEU A 109 -1.63 8.67 -13.78
N LEU A 110 -2.16 9.68 -14.47
CA LEU A 110 -3.54 9.70 -14.93
C LEU A 110 -3.80 8.70 -16.06
N SER A 111 -2.77 8.24 -16.77
CA SER A 111 -2.93 7.17 -17.78
C SER A 111 -3.42 5.85 -17.19
N HIS A 112 -3.34 5.69 -15.86
CA HIS A 112 -3.83 4.51 -15.14
C HIS A 112 -5.31 4.63 -14.73
N VAL A 113 -5.94 5.79 -14.92
CA VAL A 113 -7.36 6.02 -14.60
C VAL A 113 -8.21 5.74 -15.85
N ARG A 114 -9.26 4.92 -15.71
CA ARG A 114 -10.12 4.52 -16.83
C ARG A 114 -11.22 5.54 -17.06
N PHE A 115 -10.86 6.69 -17.63
CA PHE A 115 -11.78 7.81 -17.85
C PHE A 115 -13.03 7.44 -18.66
N GLU A 116 -12.98 6.44 -19.55
CA GLU A 116 -14.16 6.00 -20.32
C GLU A 116 -15.28 5.39 -19.46
N THR A 117 -14.99 5.02 -18.22
CA THR A 117 -15.96 4.44 -17.28
C THR A 117 -16.48 5.44 -16.24
N ILE A 118 -16.02 6.69 -16.31
CA ILE A 118 -16.52 7.79 -15.48
C ILE A 118 -17.85 8.29 -16.07
N PRO A 119 -18.97 8.21 -15.33
CA PRO A 119 -20.28 8.68 -15.79
C PRO A 119 -20.41 10.20 -15.84
#